data_AF-A0A965Y6D5-F1
#
_entry.id   AF-A0A965Y6D5-F1
#
_cell.length_a   1.000
_cell.length_b   1.000
_cell.length_c   1.000
_cell.angle_alpha   90.00
_cell.angle_beta   90.00
_cell.angle_gamma   90.00
#
_symmetry.space_group_name_H-M   'P 1'
#
loop_
_entity.id
_entity.type
_entity.pdbx_description
1 polymer ?
#
loop_
_entity_poly.entity_id
_entity_poly.type
_entity_poly.pdbx_seq_one_letter_code
_entity_poly.pdbx_strand_id
1 'polypeptide(L)' 'KNLEPAKALVDWIVSKDAQQVLSEKKTYFFPVRTDVSAGKGLPPLSEIKLVDYDRIRAAQEKKRIIERWVTEVLGQ' A
#
# COMPACT_ATOMS: atom_id res chain seq x y z
N LYS A 1 -3.30 -20.58 13.15
CA LYS A 1 -4.33 -20.63 14.23
C LYS A 1 -5.12 -19.31 14.16
N ASN A 2 -6.45 -19.36 14.29
CA ASN A 2 -7.41 -18.24 14.16
C ASN A 2 -7.67 -17.71 12.74
N LEU A 3 -8.11 -18.58 11.81
CA LEU A 3 -8.41 -18.18 10.44
C LEU A 3 -9.64 -17.25 10.36
N GLU A 4 -10.73 -17.58 11.06
CA GLU A 4 -11.96 -16.78 11.04
C GLU A 4 -11.74 -15.33 11.54
N PRO A 5 -11.12 -15.10 12.71
CA PRO A 5 -10.81 -13.73 13.14
C PRO A 5 -9.85 -13.00 12.20
N ALA A 6 -8.90 -13.71 11.58
CA ALA A 6 -7.97 -13.11 10.62
C ALA A 6 -8.71 -12.64 9.35
N LYS A 7 -9.65 -13.45 8.85
CA LYS A 7 -10.50 -13.07 7.72
C LYS A 7 -11.36 -11.85 8.05
N ALA A 8 -12.02 -11.85 9.21
CA ALA A 8 -12.82 -10.72 9.67
C ALA A 8 -12.00 -9.42 9.75
N LEU A 9 -10.74 -9.50 10.21
CA LEU A 9 -9.84 -8.35 10.24
C LEU A 9 -9.49 -7.85 8.84
N VAL A 10 -9.19 -8.76 7.89
CA VAL A 10 -8.90 -8.38 6.50
C VAL A 10 -10.11 -7.71 5.86
N ASP A 11 -11.30 -8.32 6.00
CA ASP A 11 -12.57 -7.80 5.49
C ASP A 11 -12.86 -6.40 6.06
N TRP A 12 -12.61 -6.21 7.37
CA TRP A 12 -12.76 -4.91 8.00
C TRP A 12 -11.75 -3.88 7.47
N ILE A 13 -10.46 -4.19 7.39
CA ILE A 13 -9.42 -3.23 6.93
C ILE A 13 -9.70 -2.73 5.51
N VAL A 14 -10.26 -3.54 4.63
CA VAL A 14 -10.60 -3.14 3.25
C VAL A 14 -12.01 -2.55 3.11
N SER A 15 -12.78 -2.48 4.19
CA SER A 15 -14.11 -1.87 4.22
C SER A 15 -14.05 -0.35 4.08
N LYS A 16 -15.18 0.27 3.73
CA LYS A 16 -15.30 1.73 3.67
C LYS A 16 -14.99 2.38 5.02
N ASP A 17 -15.54 1.83 6.10
CA ASP A 17 -15.43 2.40 7.43
C ASP A 17 -13.98 2.40 7.93
N ALA A 18 -13.24 1.29 7.77
CA ALA A 18 -11.84 1.25 8.18
C ALA A 18 -10.95 2.17 7.34
N GLN A 19 -11.18 2.23 6.02
CA GLN A 19 -10.46 3.14 5.13
C GLN A 19 -10.75 4.61 5.47
N GLN A 20 -11.97 4.93 5.90
CA GLN A 20 -12.35 6.26 6.38
C GLN A 20 -11.61 6.62 7.67
N VAL A 21 -11.46 5.67 8.61
CA VAL A 21 -10.68 5.88 9.85
C VAL A 21 -9.23 6.31 9.54
N LEU A 22 -8.58 5.71 8.54
CA LEU A 22 -7.20 6.11 8.17
C LEU A 22 -7.11 7.60 7.79
N SER A 23 -8.09 8.07 7.04
CA SER A 23 -8.17 9.45 6.55
C SER A 23 -8.46 10.43 7.68
N GLU A 24 -9.39 10.08 8.58
CA GLU A 24 -9.71 10.86 9.78
C GLU A 24 -8.54 10.95 10.75
N LYS A 25 -7.77 9.87 10.86
CA LYS A 25 -6.54 9.82 11.66
C LYS A 25 -5.35 10.48 10.98
N LYS A 26 -5.52 11.01 9.77
CA LYS A 26 -4.47 11.71 9.00
C LYS A 26 -3.21 10.86 8.88
N THR A 27 -3.36 9.57 8.58
CA THR A 27 -2.19 8.71 8.27
C THR A 27 -1.57 9.07 6.93
N TYR A 28 -2.31 9.80 6.08
CA TYR A 28 -1.95 10.16 4.70
C TYR A 28 -1.70 8.95 3.80
N PHE A 29 -2.21 7.78 4.17
CA PHE A 29 -2.26 6.63 3.29
C PHE A 29 -3.40 6.79 2.29
N PHE A 30 -3.12 6.48 1.03
CA PHE A 30 -4.14 6.47 0.00
C PHE A 30 -5.08 5.27 0.20
N PRO A 31 -6.40 5.49 0.25
CA PRO A 31 -7.35 4.41 0.37
C PRO A 31 -7.26 3.47 -0.83
N VAL A 32 -7.44 2.17 -0.58
CA VAL A 32 -7.54 1.18 -1.67
C VAL A 32 -8.91 1.19 -2.34
N ARG A 33 -9.87 1.93 -1.78
CA ARG A 33 -11.21 2.14 -2.32
C ARG A 33 -11.31 3.49 -3.02
N THR A 34 -12.01 3.53 -4.15
CA THR A 34 -12.22 4.76 -4.93
C THR A 34 -13.31 5.67 -4.36
N ASP A 35 -14.14 5.18 -3.44
CA ASP A 35 -15.23 5.91 -2.78
C ASP A 35 -14.84 6.50 -1.41
N VAL A 36 -13.53 6.56 -1.11
CA VAL A 36 -12.96 7.12 0.13
C VAL A 36 -11.85 8.12 -0.24
N SER A 37 -11.92 9.32 0.32
CA SER A 37 -10.87 10.35 0.16
C SER A 37 -9.68 10.03 1.07
N ALA A 38 -8.45 10.28 0.61
CA ALA A 38 -7.24 10.16 1.45
C ALA A 38 -7.12 11.24 2.54
N GLY A 39 -8.01 12.23 2.54
CA GLY A 39 -8.05 13.33 3.49
C GLY A 39 -7.78 14.69 2.86
N LYS A 40 -8.05 15.74 3.64
CA LYS A 40 -7.91 17.14 3.19
C LYS A 40 -6.45 17.44 2.82
N GLY A 41 -6.24 18.00 1.63
CA GLY A 41 -4.93 18.42 1.14
C GLY A 41 -4.19 17.36 0.30
N LEU A 42 -4.74 16.15 0.16
CA LEU A 42 -4.25 15.15 -0.77
C LEU A 42 -5.09 15.15 -2.05
N PRO A 43 -4.46 15.11 -3.25
CA PRO A 43 -5.20 14.95 -4.50
C PRO A 43 -5.76 13.53 -4.62
N PRO A 44 -6.80 13.30 -5.43
CA PRO A 44 -7.21 11.94 -5.78
C PRO A 44 -6.10 11.22 -6.56
N LEU A 45 -6.03 9.89 -6.45
CA LEU A 45 -5.02 9.07 -7.16
C LEU A 45 -5.03 9.30 -8.68
N SER A 46 -6.19 9.61 -9.27
CA SER A 46 -6.36 9.89 -10.69
C SER A 46 -5.61 11.14 -11.18
N GLU A 47 -5.27 12.06 -10.28
CA GLU A 47 -4.48 13.26 -10.59
C GLU A 47 -2.96 13.03 -10.43
N ILE A 48 -2.56 11.87 -9.93
CA ILE A 48 -1.15 11.51 -9.71
C ILE A 48 -0.66 10.72 -10.93
N LYS A 49 0.46 11.14 -11.51
CA LYS A 49 1.14 10.37 -12.57
C LYS A 49 1.83 9.15 -11.97
N LEU A 50 1.09 8.04 -11.94
CA LEU A 50 1.58 6.75 -11.43
C LEU A 50 2.37 5.99 -12.51
N VAL A 51 3.38 5.24 -12.08
CA VAL A 51 4.03 4.23 -12.92
C VAL A 51 3.21 2.94 -12.90
N ASP A 52 3.28 2.17 -13.98
CA ASP A 52 2.69 0.83 -14.03
C ASP A 52 3.54 -0.14 -13.20
N TYR A 53 3.13 -0.33 -11.94
CA TYR A 53 3.89 -1.12 -10.97
C TYR A 53 3.49 -2.60 -11.02
N ASP A 54 4.34 -3.42 -11.66
CA ASP A 54 4.21 -4.87 -11.65
C ASP A 54 4.62 -5.46 -10.29
N ARG A 55 3.61 -5.73 -9.45
CA ARG A 55 3.79 -6.33 -8.12
C ARG A 55 4.37 -7.74 -8.16
N ILE A 56 4.07 -8.52 -9.20
CA ILE A 56 4.53 -9.92 -9.31
C ILE A 56 6.01 -9.93 -9.66
N ARG A 57 6.41 -9.16 -10.67
CA ARG A 57 7.82 -9.01 -11.01
C ARG A 57 8.62 -8.43 -9.86
N ALA A 58 8.11 -7.40 -9.17
CA ALA A 58 8.80 -6.83 -8.02
C ALA A 58 9.06 -7.87 -6.91
N ALA A 59 8.10 -8.77 -6.66
CA ALA A 59 8.27 -9.85 -5.69
C ALA A 59 9.31 -10.89 -6.16
N GLN A 60 9.28 -11.28 -7.43
CA GLN A 60 10.22 -12.25 -8.02
C GLN A 60 11.66 -11.71 -8.05
N GLU A 61 11.82 -10.43 -8.38
CA GLU A 61 13.12 -9.77 -8.54
C GLU A 61 13.73 -9.28 -7.22
N LYS A 62 12.98 -9.35 -6.10
CA LYS A 62 13.36 -8.79 -4.80
C LYS A 62 14.79 -9.16 -4.40
N LYS A 63 15.15 -10.45 -4.49
CA LYS A 63 16.47 -10.93 -4.09
C LYS A 63 17.58 -10.28 -4.92
N ARG A 64 17.47 -10.33 -6.25
CA ARG A 64 18.45 -9.77 -7.19
C ARG A 64 18.64 -8.27 -6.96
N ILE A 65 17.55 -7.53 -6.75
CA ILE A 65 17.60 -6.07 -6.54
C ILE A 65 18.31 -5.74 -5.21
N ILE A 66 18.01 -6.46 -4.13
CA ILE A 66 18.65 -6.25 -2.83
C ILE A 66 20.14 -6.55 -2.90
N GLU A 67 20.54 -7.69 -3.46
CA GLU A 67 21.96 -8.07 -3.59
C GLU A 67 22.73 -7.02 -4.39
N ARG A 68 22.17 -6.60 -5.52
CA ARG A 68 22.75 -5.54 -6.34
C ARG A 68 22.90 -4.23 -5.56
N TRP A 69 21.90 -3.82 -4.79
CA TRP A 69 21.97 -2.59 -3.99
C TRP A 69 23.07 -2.65 -2.94
N VAL A 70 23.20 -3.77 -2.22
CA VAL A 70 24.24 -3.97 -1.21
C VAL A 70 25.63 -3.88 -1.83
N THR A 71 25.86 -4.58 -2.95
CA THR A 71 27.17 -4.63 -3.61
C THR A 71 27.51 -3.34 -4.35
N GLU A 72 26.61 -2.81 -5.19
CA GLU A 72 26.93 -1.71 -6.11
C GLU A 72 26.69 -0.32 -5.51
N VAL A 73 25.77 -0.18 -4.54
CA VAL A 73 25.36 1.14 -4.02
C VAL A 73 25.89 1.36 -2.60
N LEU A 74 25.72 0.39 -1.70
CA LEU A 74 26.23 0.51 -0.33
C LEU A 74 27.73 0.17 -0.23
N GLY A 75 28.27 -0.59 -1.19
CA GLY A 75 29.68 -0.98 -1.22
C GLY A 75 30.09 -1.91 -0.08
N GLN A 76 29.16 -2.76 0.40
CA GLN A 76 29.41 -3.76 1.44
C GLN A 76 29.80 -5.12 0.87
#